data_AF-A0A3D1P7Y0-F1
#
_entry.id   AF-A0A3D1P7Y0-F1
#
_cell.length_a   1.000
_cell.length_b   1.000
_cell.length_c   1.000
_cell.angle_alpha   90.00
_cell.angle_beta   90.00
_cell.angle_gamma   90.00
#
_symmetry.space_group_name_H-M   'P 1'
#
loop_
_entity.id
_entity.type
_entity.pdbx_description
1 polymer ?
#
loop_
_entity_poly.entity_id
_entity_poly.type
_entity_poly.pdbx_seq_one_letter_code
_entity_poly.pdbx_strand_id
1 'polypeptide(L)'
;VIALFLGITYILSADLSIASRYHFVYFPAFIVVIAAALAMCWDANNLVARTDLDLTTHQQTLRFLQIRGKKAVVLIWLLGFLGAITVVYNFGYQKIERADLLVPIIQKTSQNPVLIAYAHKTYGQTREIMTLGYEFNRLGATNVKNAPLFLLAHQEPNNNNSTIVLKKTLAQLPRPFDLWIVNFPRAKAELAKETQNCVADSQRRPKVNGYKYKLYHCQRYDNLLLQYS
;
A
#
# COMPACT_ATOMS: atom_id res chain seq x y z
N VAL A 1 -28.29 9.24 4.27
CA VAL A 1 -26.93 8.65 4.22
C VAL A 1 -26.59 7.88 5.49
N ILE A 2 -26.78 8.45 6.70
CA ILE A 2 -26.60 7.72 7.99
C ILE A 2 -27.41 6.43 8.05
N ALA A 3 -28.70 6.49 7.73
CA ALA A 3 -29.57 5.31 7.69
C ALA A 3 -29.11 4.24 6.68
N LEU A 4 -28.44 4.63 5.59
CA LEU A 4 -27.91 3.69 4.60
C LEU A 4 -26.68 2.95 5.15
N PHE A 5 -25.77 3.66 5.83
CA PHE A 5 -24.61 3.06 6.50
C PHE A 5 -25.03 2.12 7.63
N LEU A 6 -26.01 2.53 8.44
CA LEU A 6 -26.58 1.68 9.49
C LEU A 6 -27.29 0.46 8.88
N GLY A 7 -28.06 0.64 7.80
CA GLY A 7 -28.67 -0.47 7.07
C GLY A 7 -27.64 -1.48 6.58
N ILE A 8 -26.57 -1.05 5.93
CA ILE A 8 -25.53 -1.97 5.45
C ILE A 8 -24.79 -2.65 6.60
N THR A 9 -24.48 -1.93 7.68
CA THR A 9 -23.72 -2.49 8.81
C THR A 9 -24.55 -3.52 9.59
N TYR A 10 -25.83 -3.22 9.86
CA TYR A 10 -26.67 -4.06 10.71
C TYR A 10 -27.53 -5.08 9.95
N ILE A 11 -27.90 -4.84 8.69
CA ILE A 11 -28.72 -5.77 7.89
C ILE A 11 -27.84 -6.71 7.07
N LEU A 12 -26.74 -6.21 6.49
CA LEU A 12 -25.84 -7.01 5.65
C LEU A 12 -24.64 -7.58 6.42
N SER A 13 -24.51 -7.29 7.73
CA SER A 13 -23.36 -7.66 8.59
C SER A 13 -22.00 -7.29 7.96
N ALA A 14 -22.00 -6.31 7.06
CA ALA A 14 -20.82 -5.83 6.37
C ALA A 14 -20.27 -4.65 7.16
N ASP A 15 -19.18 -4.91 7.88
CA ASP A 15 -18.67 -3.98 8.88
C ASP A 15 -17.89 -2.82 8.24
N LEU A 16 -18.63 -1.88 7.62
CA LEU A 16 -18.05 -0.67 7.01
C LEU A 16 -17.50 0.30 8.06
N SER A 17 -17.88 0.15 9.33
CA SER A 17 -17.45 0.99 10.45
C SER A 17 -15.95 0.85 10.77
N ILE A 18 -15.34 -0.28 10.40
CA ILE A 18 -13.93 -0.59 10.66
C ILE A 18 -12.98 0.18 9.72
N ALA A 19 -13.43 0.52 8.52
CA ALA A 19 -12.60 1.18 7.53
C ALA A 19 -12.85 2.70 7.58
N SER A 20 -11.98 3.41 8.32
CA SER A 20 -12.03 4.87 8.52
C SER A 20 -12.22 5.70 7.23
N ARG A 21 -11.79 5.14 6.09
CA ARG A 21 -11.99 5.71 4.74
C ARG A 21 -13.46 5.97 4.36
N TYR A 22 -14.44 5.33 5.01
CA TYR A 22 -15.86 5.49 4.71
C TYR A 22 -16.55 6.61 5.50
N HIS A 23 -15.85 7.27 6.43
CA HIS A 23 -16.42 8.38 7.23
C HIS A 23 -16.39 9.74 6.52
N PHE A 24 -16.05 9.79 5.24
CA PHE A 24 -15.91 11.03 4.46
C PHE A 24 -17.18 11.89 4.44
N VAL A 25 -18.35 11.27 4.59
CA VAL A 25 -19.65 11.98 4.60
C VAL A 25 -19.86 12.80 5.90
N TYR A 26 -19.37 12.31 7.04
CA TYR A 26 -19.55 12.98 8.33
C TYR A 26 -18.45 13.99 8.64
N PHE A 27 -17.31 13.85 7.95
CA PHE A 27 -16.14 14.68 8.18
C PHE A 27 -16.44 16.18 8.03
N PRO A 28 -17.16 16.68 7.00
CA PRO A 28 -17.49 18.10 6.90
C PRO A 28 -18.34 18.59 8.07
N ALA A 29 -19.37 17.84 8.48
CA ALA A 29 -20.23 18.21 9.60
C ALA A 29 -19.45 18.24 10.93
N PHE A 30 -18.57 17.27 11.14
CA PHE A 30 -17.71 17.22 12.32
C PHE A 30 -16.74 18.41 12.38
N ILE A 31 -16.13 18.78 11.26
CA ILE A 31 -15.26 19.96 11.16
C ILE A 31 -16.03 21.26 11.47
N VAL A 32 -17.27 21.39 10.99
CA VAL A 32 -18.12 22.56 11.30
C VAL A 32 -18.43 22.65 12.80
N VAL A 33 -18.76 21.52 13.46
CA VAL A 33 -19.01 21.49 14.90
C VAL A 33 -17.76 21.87 15.70
N ILE A 34 -16.60 21.34 15.34
CA ILE A 34 -15.32 21.71 15.97
C ILE A 34 -15.03 23.19 15.76
N ALA A 35 -15.24 23.72 14.56
CA ALA A 35 -15.02 25.14 14.26
C ALA A 35 -15.94 26.04 15.09
N ALA A 36 -17.22 25.68 15.23
CA ALA A 36 -18.17 26.40 16.08
C ALA A 36 -17.75 26.39 17.55
N ALA A 37 -17.34 25.22 18.08
CA ALA A 37 -16.86 25.10 19.46
C ALA A 37 -15.61 25.96 19.70
N LEU A 38 -14.64 25.95 18.77
CA LEU A 38 -13.43 26.78 18.85
C LEU A 38 -13.75 28.28 18.78
N ALA A 39 -14.71 28.68 17.94
CA ALA A 39 -15.17 30.07 17.84
C ALA A 39 -15.78 30.56 19.16
N MET A 40 -16.61 29.73 19.81
CA MET A 40 -17.16 30.04 21.13
C MET A 40 -16.06 30.15 22.20
N CYS A 41 -15.07 29.25 22.18
CA CYS A 41 -13.93 29.30 23.11
C CYS A 41 -13.01 30.52 22.88
N TRP A 42 -12.92 31.04 21.65
CA TRP A 42 -12.12 32.22 21.33
C TRP A 42 -12.65 33.49 22.01
N ASP A 43 -13.98 33.62 22.09
CA ASP A 43 -14.70 34.79 22.63
C ASP A 43 -15.16 34.61 24.08
N ALA A 44 -14.83 33.48 24.72
CA ALA A 44 -15.24 33.14 26.09
C ALA A 44 -14.74 34.15 27.15
N ASN A 45 -13.71 34.95 26.85
CA ASN A 45 -13.30 36.05 27.74
C ASN A 45 -14.35 37.17 27.83
N ASN A 46 -15.24 37.30 26.84
CA ASN A 46 -16.34 38.28 26.83
C ASN A 46 -17.69 37.68 27.27
N LEU A 47 -17.86 36.37 27.19
CA LEU A 47 -19.10 35.68 27.59
C LEU A 47 -19.24 35.55 29.11
N VAL A 48 -18.13 35.34 29.84
CA VAL A 48 -18.14 35.30 31.32
C VAL A 48 -18.49 36.67 31.92
N ALA A 49 -18.30 37.77 31.18
CA ALA A 49 -18.68 39.11 31.63
C ALA A 49 -20.15 39.48 31.36
N ARG A 50 -20.93 38.65 30.66
CA ARG A 50 -22.33 38.96 30.27
C ARG A 50 -23.38 37.97 30.76
N THR A 51 -23.00 36.84 31.34
CA THR A 51 -23.97 35.88 31.88
C THR A 51 -23.80 35.77 33.39
N ASP A 52 -24.58 36.57 34.14
CA ASP A 52 -25.00 36.26 35.51
C ASP A 52 -25.93 35.03 35.46
N LEU A 53 -25.39 33.87 35.11
CA LEU A 53 -26.07 32.60 35.34
C LEU A 53 -25.26 31.81 36.37
N ASP A 54 -25.81 31.79 37.58
CA ASP A 54 -25.31 31.09 38.74
C ASP A 54 -25.41 29.57 38.53
N LEU A 55 -24.44 29.00 37.80
CA LEU A 55 -24.27 27.56 37.66
C LEU A 55 -23.21 27.08 38.64
N THR A 56 -23.67 26.83 39.86
CA THR A 56 -22.87 26.23 40.93
C THR A 56 -22.53 24.76 40.63
N THR A 57 -21.28 24.39 40.96
CA THR A 57 -20.88 23.02 41.36
C THR A 57 -20.54 21.98 40.28
N HIS A 58 -19.92 22.36 39.15
CA HIS A 58 -19.09 21.41 38.36
C HIS A 58 -17.90 22.08 37.62
N GLN A 59 -17.40 23.20 38.16
CA GLN A 59 -16.37 24.02 37.49
C GLN A 59 -14.92 23.69 37.93
N GLN A 60 -14.73 22.75 38.87
CA GLN A 60 -13.39 22.47 39.43
C GLN A 60 -12.52 21.55 38.56
N THR A 61 -13.11 20.67 37.74
CA THR A 61 -12.35 19.76 36.84
C THR A 61 -11.82 20.43 35.56
N LEU A 62 -12.31 21.62 35.22
CA LEU A 62 -11.88 22.39 34.04
C LEU A 62 -10.83 23.47 34.35
N ARG A 63 -10.27 23.51 35.57
CA ARG A 63 -9.18 24.44 35.91
C ARG A 63 -7.86 24.15 35.19
N PHE A 64 -7.62 22.90 34.75
CA PHE A 64 -6.51 22.58 33.85
C PHE A 64 -6.63 23.29 32.49
N LEU A 65 -7.86 23.68 32.11
CA LEU A 65 -8.17 24.46 30.91
C LEU A 65 -8.08 25.99 31.13
N GLN A 66 -7.44 26.49 32.19
CA GLN A 66 -7.20 27.94 32.41
C GLN A 66 -6.15 28.55 31.46
N ILE A 67 -6.00 28.00 30.27
CA ILE A 67 -5.35 28.68 29.16
C ILE A 67 -6.39 29.65 28.58
N ARG A 68 -6.13 30.98 28.62
CA ARG A 68 -6.98 32.01 27.97
C ARG A 68 -7.46 31.48 26.62
N GLY A 69 -8.77 31.47 26.35
CA GLY A 69 -9.37 30.76 25.20
C GLY A 69 -8.64 30.94 23.86
N LYS A 70 -8.16 32.16 23.59
CA LYS A 70 -7.30 32.47 22.43
C LYS A 70 -6.04 31.61 22.34
N LYS A 71 -5.31 31.44 23.46
CA LYS A 71 -4.10 30.60 23.52
C LYS A 71 -4.42 29.11 23.29
N ALA A 72 -5.56 28.62 23.79
CA ALA A 72 -5.98 27.23 23.60
C ALA A 72 -6.31 26.94 22.12
N VAL A 73 -7.04 27.84 21.45
CA VAL A 73 -7.35 27.72 20.03
C VAL A 73 -6.07 27.74 19.18
N VAL A 74 -5.12 28.62 19.48
CA VAL A 74 -3.81 28.67 18.79
C VAL A 74 -3.05 27.35 18.97
N LEU A 75 -3.02 26.78 20.17
CA LEU A 75 -2.36 25.49 20.42
C LEU A 75 -3.00 24.35 19.64
N ILE A 76 -4.33 24.27 19.60
CA ILE A 76 -5.05 23.24 18.82
C ILE A 76 -4.74 23.38 17.33
N TRP A 77 -4.72 24.61 16.82
CA TRP A 77 -4.39 24.87 15.42
C TRP A 77 -2.96 24.46 15.08
N LEU A 78 -2.00 24.79 15.96
CA LEU A 78 -0.60 24.37 15.80
C LEU A 78 -0.43 22.85 15.82
N LEU A 79 -1.07 22.16 16.78
CA LEU A 79 -1.03 20.70 16.86
C LEU A 79 -1.68 20.04 15.64
N GLY A 80 -2.81 20.58 15.17
CA GLY A 80 -3.47 20.13 13.95
C GLY A 80 -2.60 20.33 12.71
N PHE A 81 -1.93 21.49 12.61
CA PHE A 81 -1.01 21.80 11.52
C PHE A 81 0.22 20.88 11.52
N LEU A 82 0.84 20.64 12.67
CA LEU A 82 1.93 19.68 12.84
C LEU A 82 1.49 18.25 12.46
N GLY A 83 0.28 17.86 12.86
CA GLY A 83 -0.33 16.60 12.45
C GLY A 83 -0.49 16.49 10.93
N ALA A 84 -1.00 17.55 10.28
CA ALA A 84 -1.17 17.60 8.83
C ALA A 84 0.17 17.50 8.09
N ILE A 85 1.22 18.21 8.55
CA ILE A 85 2.59 18.08 8.03
C ILE A 85 3.05 16.62 8.12
N THR A 86 2.85 15.98 9.27
CA THR A 86 3.25 14.58 9.48
C THR A 86 2.61 13.63 8.46
N VAL A 87 1.34 13.87 8.09
CA VAL A 87 0.62 13.08 7.08
C VAL A 87 1.10 13.42 5.66
N VAL A 88 1.20 14.70 5.29
CA VAL A 88 1.60 15.13 3.93
C VAL A 88 3.01 14.67 3.58
N TYR A 89 3.93 14.78 4.52
CA TYR A 89 5.31 14.28 4.34
C TYR A 89 5.43 12.76 4.52
N ASN A 90 4.30 12.05 4.70
CA ASN A 90 4.23 10.59 4.88
C ASN A 90 5.11 10.08 6.04
N PHE A 91 5.40 10.91 7.04
CA PHE A 91 6.15 10.49 8.23
C PHE A 91 5.40 9.40 9.02
N GLY A 92 4.07 9.39 8.97
CA GLY A 92 3.23 8.37 9.60
C GLY A 92 2.83 7.19 8.71
N TYR A 93 2.99 7.29 7.38
CA TYR A 93 2.50 6.29 6.43
C TYR A 93 3.57 5.99 5.38
N GLN A 94 4.57 5.20 5.76
CA GLN A 94 5.51 4.67 4.78
C GLN A 94 4.75 3.75 3.81
N LYS A 95 4.81 4.04 2.50
CA LYS A 95 4.21 3.17 1.47
C LYS A 95 4.70 1.73 1.70
N ILE A 96 3.75 0.83 1.95
CA ILE A 96 4.03 -0.58 2.29
C ILE A 96 4.79 -1.27 1.16
N GLU A 97 4.50 -0.91 -0.09
CA GLU A 97 5.13 -1.43 -1.29
C GLU A 97 5.79 -0.30 -2.09
N ARG A 98 7.11 -0.42 -2.32
CA ARG A 98 7.94 0.59 -2.99
C ARG A 98 8.25 0.22 -4.44
N ALA A 99 7.22 0.24 -5.28
CA ALA A 99 7.34 -0.09 -6.70
C ALA A 99 8.26 0.89 -7.44
N ASP A 100 8.32 2.14 -6.97
CA ASP A 100 9.25 3.19 -7.39
C ASP A 100 10.72 2.79 -7.27
N LEU A 101 11.05 1.87 -6.35
CA LEU A 101 12.41 1.37 -6.16
C LEU A 101 12.63 0.04 -6.91
N LEU A 102 11.64 -0.85 -6.94
CA LEU A 102 11.77 -2.16 -7.57
C LEU A 102 11.84 -2.07 -9.10
N VAL A 103 10.97 -1.26 -9.74
CA VAL A 103 10.90 -1.19 -11.20
C VAL A 103 12.22 -0.76 -11.85
N PRO A 104 12.92 0.31 -11.36
CA PRO A 104 14.23 0.67 -11.90
C PRO A 104 15.28 -0.43 -11.75
N ILE A 105 15.23 -1.22 -10.67
CA ILE A 105 16.12 -2.38 -10.47
C ILE A 105 15.84 -3.42 -11.57
N ILE A 106 14.57 -3.73 -11.82
CA ILE A 106 14.18 -4.72 -12.84
C ILE A 106 14.65 -4.28 -14.22
N GLN A 107 14.37 -3.03 -14.61
CA GLN A 107 14.73 -2.50 -15.93
C GLN A 107 16.23 -2.43 -16.17
N LYS A 108 17.02 -2.04 -15.17
CA LYS A 108 18.49 -1.95 -15.31
C LYS A 108 19.16 -3.33 -15.33
N THR A 109 18.58 -4.29 -14.63
CA THR A 109 19.16 -5.64 -14.51
C THR A 109 18.79 -6.52 -15.69
N SER A 110 17.56 -6.42 -16.18
CA SER A 110 17.03 -7.36 -17.17
C SER A 110 17.36 -6.88 -18.58
N GLN A 111 18.07 -7.71 -19.33
CA GLN A 111 18.44 -7.44 -20.72
C GLN A 111 17.49 -8.17 -21.70
N ASN A 112 16.79 -9.19 -21.21
CA ASN A 112 15.82 -9.97 -21.97
C ASN A 112 14.38 -9.53 -21.63
N PRO A 113 13.37 -9.96 -22.42
CA PRO A 113 11.97 -9.78 -22.06
C PRO A 113 11.70 -10.24 -20.62
N VAL A 114 10.95 -9.43 -19.88
CA VAL A 114 10.74 -9.64 -18.43
C VAL A 114 9.42 -10.34 -18.18
N LEU A 115 9.44 -11.43 -17.42
CA LEU A 115 8.25 -12.06 -16.84
C LEU A 115 8.24 -11.83 -15.33
N ILE A 116 7.22 -11.17 -14.83
CA ILE A 116 6.99 -10.98 -13.39
C ILE A 116 5.90 -11.95 -12.94
N ALA A 117 6.26 -12.89 -12.06
CA ALA A 117 5.33 -13.90 -11.55
C ALA A 117 5.00 -13.67 -10.08
N TYR A 118 3.71 -13.72 -9.78
CA TYR A 118 3.10 -13.52 -8.47
C TYR A 118 2.14 -14.66 -8.13
N ALA A 119 2.03 -14.98 -6.84
CA ALA A 119 0.92 -15.79 -6.35
C ALA A 119 -0.31 -14.90 -6.12
N HIS A 120 -1.46 -15.27 -6.68
CA HIS A 120 -2.70 -14.53 -6.51
C HIS A 120 -3.63 -15.26 -5.53
N LYS A 121 -3.89 -14.64 -4.37
CA LYS A 121 -4.85 -15.15 -3.37
C LYS A 121 -6.04 -14.22 -3.22
N THR A 122 -5.78 -12.92 -3.23
CA THR A 122 -6.74 -11.86 -2.93
C THR A 122 -6.52 -10.68 -3.86
N TYR A 123 -7.47 -9.74 -3.85
CA TYR A 123 -7.35 -8.46 -4.58
C TYR A 123 -6.14 -7.62 -4.17
N GLY A 124 -5.55 -7.87 -3.00
CA GLY A 124 -4.31 -7.22 -2.57
C GLY A 124 -3.21 -7.40 -3.62
N GLN A 125 -2.95 -8.63 -4.05
CA GLN A 125 -1.89 -8.96 -5.02
C GLN A 125 -2.16 -8.35 -6.40
N THR A 126 -3.44 -8.29 -6.81
CA THR A 126 -3.84 -7.61 -8.04
C THR A 126 -3.48 -6.13 -8.00
N ARG A 127 -3.71 -5.46 -6.86
CA ARG A 127 -3.30 -4.07 -6.66
C ARG A 127 -1.78 -3.90 -6.69
N GLU A 128 -1.01 -4.84 -6.12
CA GLU A 128 0.47 -4.78 -6.15
C GLU A 128 0.99 -4.81 -7.59
N ILE A 129 0.42 -5.71 -8.41
CA ILE A 129 0.82 -5.87 -9.81
C ILE A 129 0.38 -4.69 -10.66
N MET A 130 -0.84 -4.16 -10.45
CA MET A 130 -1.27 -2.92 -11.10
C MET A 130 -0.34 -1.75 -10.75
N THR A 131 0.14 -1.68 -9.51
CA THR A 131 1.09 -0.66 -9.07
C THR A 131 2.44 -0.81 -9.78
N LEU A 132 2.95 -2.03 -9.92
CA LEU A 132 4.15 -2.30 -10.72
C LEU A 132 3.93 -1.91 -12.19
N GLY A 133 2.84 -2.34 -12.81
CA GLY A 133 2.50 -2.01 -14.19
C GLY A 133 2.41 -0.51 -14.44
N TYR A 134 1.78 0.23 -13.51
CA TYR A 134 1.73 1.69 -13.55
C TYR A 134 3.14 2.32 -13.50
N GLU A 135 4.02 1.83 -12.62
CA GLU A 135 5.39 2.33 -12.50
C GLU A 135 6.24 2.02 -13.74
N PHE A 136 6.10 0.83 -14.33
CA PHE A 136 6.72 0.51 -15.62
C PHE A 136 6.26 1.46 -16.72
N ASN A 137 4.95 1.72 -16.81
CA ASN A 137 4.40 2.65 -17.79
C ASN A 137 4.93 4.08 -17.56
N ARG A 138 4.96 4.55 -16.31
CA ARG A 138 5.45 5.89 -15.94
C ARG A 138 6.92 6.09 -16.30
N LEU A 139 7.75 5.06 -16.16
CA LEU A 139 9.19 5.11 -16.46
C LEU A 139 9.52 4.88 -17.94
N GLY A 140 8.53 4.86 -18.83
CA GLY A 140 8.76 4.74 -20.27
C GLY A 140 9.10 3.32 -20.73
N ALA A 141 8.69 2.28 -19.99
CA ALA A 141 8.76 0.89 -20.43
C ALA A 141 7.74 0.55 -21.55
N THR A 142 7.30 1.55 -22.32
CA THR A 142 6.25 1.45 -23.34
C THR A 142 6.77 1.00 -24.71
N ASN A 143 8.10 0.90 -24.90
CA ASN A 143 8.62 0.13 -26.02
C ASN A 143 8.14 -1.32 -25.84
N VAL A 144 7.29 -1.81 -26.75
CA VAL A 144 6.63 -3.13 -26.68
C VAL A 144 7.64 -4.28 -26.46
N LYS A 145 8.91 -4.09 -26.86
CA LYS A 145 10.00 -5.04 -26.62
C LYS A 145 10.43 -5.17 -25.14
N ASN A 146 10.19 -4.13 -24.32
CA ASN A 146 10.63 -4.01 -22.93
C ASN A 146 9.47 -4.00 -21.92
N ALA A 147 8.24 -4.14 -22.39
CA ALA A 147 7.07 -4.22 -21.52
C ALA A 147 7.08 -5.57 -20.78
N PRO A 148 6.99 -5.60 -19.44
CA PRO A 148 7.00 -6.85 -18.70
C PRO A 148 5.67 -7.59 -18.90
N LEU A 149 5.76 -8.92 -19.03
CA LEU A 149 4.61 -9.80 -18.93
C LEU A 149 4.35 -10.10 -17.45
N PHE A 150 3.08 -10.09 -17.05
CA PHE A 150 2.67 -10.41 -15.68
C PHE A 150 1.94 -11.74 -15.65
N LEU A 151 2.38 -12.63 -14.75
CA LEU A 151 1.70 -13.89 -14.46
C LEU A 151 1.12 -13.84 -13.04
N LEU A 152 -0.21 -13.90 -12.96
CA LEU A 152 -0.96 -14.05 -11.72
C LEU A 152 -1.39 -15.50 -11.55
N ALA A 153 -0.58 -16.28 -10.84
CA ALA A 153 -0.88 -17.68 -10.61
C ALA A 153 -1.80 -17.84 -9.39
N HIS A 154 -3.07 -18.19 -9.61
CA HIS A 154 -4.03 -18.33 -8.52
C HIS A 154 -3.62 -19.43 -7.54
N GLN A 155 -3.65 -19.11 -6.24
CA GLN A 155 -3.21 -19.99 -5.17
C GLN A 155 -4.30 -20.14 -4.12
N GLU A 156 -4.83 -21.35 -3.99
CA GLU A 156 -5.65 -21.74 -2.86
C GLU A 156 -4.79 -22.12 -1.64
N PRO A 157 -5.31 -22.02 -0.40
CA PRO A 157 -4.54 -22.24 0.82
C PRO A 157 -3.77 -23.57 0.84
N ASN A 158 -4.41 -24.65 0.40
CA ASN A 158 -3.92 -26.02 0.54
C ASN A 158 -3.46 -26.66 -0.78
N ASN A 159 -3.38 -25.88 -1.88
CA ASN A 159 -3.02 -26.41 -3.18
C ASN A 159 -1.76 -25.75 -3.76
N ASN A 160 -1.00 -26.51 -4.54
CA ASN A 160 0.16 -26.07 -5.29
C ASN A 160 -0.17 -25.70 -6.76
N ASN A 161 -1.45 -25.58 -7.11
CA ASN A 161 -1.91 -25.14 -8.44
C ASN A 161 -1.12 -23.94 -9.00
N SER A 162 -0.81 -22.95 -8.16
CA SER A 162 -0.05 -21.76 -8.58
C SER A 162 1.34 -22.08 -9.16
N THR A 163 2.05 -23.08 -8.64
CA THR A 163 3.38 -23.43 -9.15
C THR A 163 3.30 -24.33 -10.37
N ILE A 164 2.26 -25.16 -10.47
CA ILE A 164 1.93 -25.92 -11.69
C ILE A 164 1.62 -24.97 -12.85
N VAL A 165 0.79 -23.94 -12.61
CA VAL A 165 0.48 -22.90 -13.61
C VAL A 165 1.74 -22.16 -14.04
N LEU A 166 2.62 -21.81 -13.09
CA LEU A 166 3.92 -21.22 -13.40
C LEU A 166 4.73 -22.12 -14.32
N LYS A 167 4.96 -23.39 -13.96
CA LYS A 167 5.71 -24.35 -14.78
C LYS A 167 5.13 -24.50 -16.18
N LYS A 168 3.81 -24.63 -16.29
CA LYS A 168 3.13 -24.74 -17.59
C LYS A 168 3.35 -23.49 -18.44
N THR A 169 3.28 -22.30 -17.83
CA THR A 169 3.53 -21.03 -18.51
C THR A 169 4.99 -20.92 -18.97
N LEU A 170 5.95 -21.29 -18.11
CA LEU A 170 7.39 -21.26 -18.44
C LEU A 170 7.77 -22.24 -19.57
N ALA A 171 7.03 -23.34 -19.71
CA ALA A 171 7.21 -24.29 -20.81
C ALA A 171 6.68 -23.76 -22.16
N GLN A 172 5.69 -22.87 -22.14
CA GLN A 172 5.04 -22.34 -23.34
C GLN A 172 5.65 -21.02 -23.84
N LEU A 173 6.34 -20.28 -22.97
CA LEU A 173 6.89 -18.97 -23.31
C LEU A 173 8.14 -19.07 -24.21
N PRO A 174 8.27 -18.18 -25.21
CA PRO A 174 9.46 -18.11 -26.05
C PRO A 174 10.67 -17.65 -25.23
N ARG A 175 11.81 -18.29 -25.45
CA ARG A 175 13.09 -18.02 -24.75
C ARG A 175 14.06 -17.26 -25.66
N PRO A 176 14.95 -16.39 -25.12
CA PRO A 176 15.25 -16.16 -23.71
C PRO A 176 14.35 -15.11 -23.03
N PHE A 177 14.20 -15.21 -21.72
CA PHE A 177 13.52 -14.20 -20.90
C PHE A 177 14.05 -14.19 -19.46
N ASP A 178 13.86 -13.08 -18.76
CA ASP A 178 14.24 -12.91 -17.37
C ASP A 178 13.00 -13.05 -16.47
N LEU A 179 13.01 -14.04 -15.58
CA LEU A 179 11.92 -14.36 -14.66
C LEU A 179 12.16 -13.71 -13.30
N TRP A 180 11.25 -12.82 -12.91
CA TRP A 180 11.19 -12.20 -11.60
C TRP A 180 10.08 -12.86 -10.78
N ILE A 181 10.47 -13.67 -9.80
CA ILE A 181 9.57 -14.18 -8.78
C ILE A 181 9.42 -13.09 -7.71
N VAL A 182 8.21 -12.56 -7.52
CA VAL A 182 7.95 -11.47 -6.57
C VAL A 182 6.84 -11.87 -5.60
N ASN A 183 7.10 -11.76 -4.29
CA ASN A 183 6.24 -12.17 -3.18
C ASN A 183 5.65 -13.59 -3.31
N PHE A 184 6.35 -14.49 -4.02
CA PHE A 184 5.88 -15.84 -4.33
C PHE A 184 6.85 -16.90 -3.78
N PRO A 185 6.81 -17.18 -2.46
CA PRO A 185 7.81 -18.03 -1.79
C PRO A 185 7.76 -19.51 -2.22
N ARG A 186 6.57 -20.06 -2.51
CA ARG A 186 6.43 -21.46 -2.97
C ARG A 186 7.12 -21.67 -4.32
N ALA A 187 6.87 -20.79 -5.29
CA ALA A 187 7.56 -20.83 -6.59
C ALA A 187 9.08 -20.73 -6.44
N LYS A 188 9.58 -19.83 -5.59
CA LYS A 188 11.02 -19.71 -5.33
C LYS A 188 11.63 -21.02 -4.83
N ALA A 189 10.96 -21.71 -3.91
CA ALA A 189 11.43 -22.98 -3.37
C ALA A 189 11.40 -24.11 -4.42
N GLU A 190 10.43 -24.08 -5.32
CA GLU A 190 10.26 -25.11 -6.34
C GLU A 190 11.23 -24.93 -7.52
N LEU A 191 11.43 -23.71 -8.01
CA LEU A 191 12.43 -23.41 -9.04
C LEU A 191 13.87 -23.64 -8.57
N ALA A 192 14.11 -23.62 -7.25
CA ALA A 192 15.40 -24.00 -6.70
C ALA A 192 15.68 -25.51 -6.81
N LYS A 193 14.63 -26.35 -6.94
CA LYS A 193 14.75 -27.81 -7.06
C LYS A 193 14.75 -28.28 -8.51
N GLU A 194 13.93 -27.65 -9.35
CA GLU A 194 13.75 -28.02 -10.75
C GLU A 194 14.04 -26.80 -11.61
N THR A 195 15.11 -26.86 -12.40
CA THR A 195 15.65 -25.66 -13.02
C THR A 195 14.93 -25.24 -14.30
N GLN A 196 14.18 -26.09 -15.02
CA GLN A 196 13.52 -25.75 -16.31
C GLN A 196 14.34 -24.77 -17.20
N ASN A 197 15.67 -24.94 -17.24
CA ASN A 197 16.62 -24.05 -17.91
C ASN A 197 16.57 -22.56 -17.51
N CYS A 198 16.22 -22.31 -16.25
CA CYS A 198 16.17 -21.03 -15.57
C CYS A 198 17.18 -21.05 -14.43
N VAL A 199 18.27 -20.29 -14.59
CA VAL A 199 19.35 -20.23 -13.60
C VAL A 199 19.12 -19.07 -12.66
N ALA A 200 19.12 -19.34 -11.35
CA ALA A 200 18.96 -18.28 -10.36
C ALA A 200 20.14 -17.32 -10.42
N ASP A 201 19.86 -16.02 -10.50
CA ASP A 201 20.94 -15.03 -10.48
C ASP A 201 21.61 -14.99 -9.09
N SER A 202 22.93 -15.03 -9.07
CA SER A 202 23.75 -15.11 -7.85
C SER A 202 24.00 -13.75 -7.21
N GLN A 203 23.75 -12.63 -7.91
CA GLN A 203 24.04 -11.30 -7.40
C GLN A 203 23.08 -10.92 -6.27
N ARG A 204 23.65 -10.34 -5.20
CA ARG A 204 22.85 -9.76 -4.10
C ARG A 204 22.30 -8.42 -4.56
N ARG A 205 20.98 -8.25 -4.43
CA ARG A 205 20.25 -7.03 -4.78
C ARG A 205 19.73 -6.32 -3.53
N PRO A 206 19.56 -4.99 -3.57
CA PRO A 206 19.07 -4.22 -2.42
C PRO A 206 17.66 -4.67 -2.03
N LYS A 207 17.41 -4.76 -0.71
CA LYS A 207 16.07 -5.05 -0.21
C LYS A 207 15.15 -3.87 -0.53
N VAL A 208 13.96 -4.19 -1.04
CA VAL A 208 12.91 -3.19 -1.32
C VAL A 208 11.74 -3.47 -0.40
N ASN A 209 11.30 -2.46 0.36
CA ASN A 209 10.18 -2.61 1.28
C ASN A 209 8.91 -3.03 0.54
N GLY A 210 8.22 -4.04 1.08
CA GLY A 210 7.04 -4.65 0.49
C GLY A 210 7.31 -5.72 -0.57
N TYR A 211 8.54 -5.87 -1.06
CA TYR A 211 8.86 -6.83 -2.12
C TYR A 211 9.98 -7.80 -1.72
N LYS A 212 9.62 -9.08 -1.63
CA LYS A 212 10.56 -10.21 -1.61
C LYS A 212 10.68 -10.75 -3.02
N TYR A 213 11.83 -10.56 -3.65
CA TYR A 213 12.00 -10.94 -5.05
C TYR A 213 13.26 -11.78 -5.29
N LYS A 214 13.25 -12.53 -6.40
CA LYS A 214 14.40 -13.28 -6.92
C LYS A 214 14.35 -13.32 -8.44
N LEU A 215 15.50 -13.06 -9.06
CA LEU A 215 15.69 -13.12 -10.51
C LEU A 215 16.23 -14.51 -10.92
N TYR A 216 15.69 -15.02 -12.02
CA TYR A 216 16.15 -16.20 -12.74
C TYR A 216 16.32 -15.85 -14.22
N HIS A 217 17.41 -16.29 -14.83
CA HIS A 217 17.66 -16.14 -16.26
C HIS A 217 17.26 -17.42 -16.99
N CYS A 218 16.21 -17.35 -17.81
CA CYS A 218 15.69 -18.50 -18.55
C CYS A 218 16.25 -18.50 -19.98
N GLN A 219 17.20 -19.40 -20.23
CA GLN A 219 17.91 -19.49 -21.50
C GLN A 219 17.31 -20.55 -22.42
N ARG A 220 17.63 -20.43 -23.72
CA ARG A 220 17.34 -21.45 -24.73
C ARG A 220 18.24 -22.67 -24.50
N TYR A 221 17.76 -23.87 -24.86
CA TYR A 221 18.46 -25.14 -24.62
C TYR A 221 19.90 -25.17 -25.14
N ASP A 222 20.19 -24.45 -26.23
CA ASP A 222 21.50 -24.49 -26.90
C ASP A 222 22.64 -23.81 -26.10
N ASN A 223 22.33 -22.87 -25.20
CA ASN A 223 23.35 -22.06 -24.49
C ASN A 223 23.82 -22.66 -23.16
N LEU A 224 23.12 -23.65 -22.60
CA LEU A 224 23.50 -24.27 -21.33
C LEU A 224 24.75 -25.16 -21.42
N LEU A 225 25.05 -25.68 -22.62
CA LEU A 225 26.26 -26.48 -22.86
C LEU A 225 27.55 -25.65 -22.78
N LEU A 226 27.47 -24.35 -23.06
CA LEU A 226 28.61 -23.41 -23.01
C LEU A 226 28.87 -22.84 -21.60
N GLN A 227 27.92 -22.98 -20.68
CA GLN A 227 28.07 -22.46 -19.31
C GLN A 227 28.67 -23.49 -18.34
N TYR A 228 28.85 -24.74 -18.81
CA TYR A 228 29.43 -25.88 -18.09
C TYR A 228 30.62 -26.52 -18.81
N SER A 229 31.15 -25.89 -19.86
CA SER A 229 32.45 -26.19 -20.47
C SER A 229 33.48 -25.14 -20.08
#